data_AF-A0A380S1H3-F1
#
_entry.id   AF-A0A380S1H3-F1
#
_cell.length_a   1.000
_cell.length_b   1.000
_cell.length_c   1.000
_cell.angle_alpha   90.00
_cell.angle_beta   90.00
_cell.angle_gamma   90.00
#
_symmetry.space_group_name_H-M   'P 1'
#
loop_
_entity.id
_entity.type
_entity.pdbx_description
1 polymer ?
#
loop_
_entity_poly.entity_id
_entity_poly.type
_entity_poly.pdbx_seq_one_letter_code
_entity_poly.pdbx_strand_id
1 'polypeptide(L)'
;MKTRNNKAVVVLMTAALLLTSLLPTGCASRKNKDMTALQSRIEEFMDKFSSGDADTVKDLVDGRFDYQISSAKNSELLLKIASKSGIEEYENFEIDRKAGKAKVRAKISYIEIGKFGRDKENRNLTKEEYLEKIDSYKERSTAHFTFNFVLDDGDWLIKDITAERYEKLFNRPYSLSVQLISKDQAKKACLDVFDKLAKGEFKQQSFTYNTDELMAFNTWGRTEPVIMDAVTDFAKEYFSFIVSNGLTVEETKNTMQYKVTGYAPSKEALLSYLASDEYTITTCKATIRAEIAKNDQARQAVWDAYIAEIYTDLTKQIPNLMGEEYSAILKVNATGDKVSITVRGSLFNITTDDIFAAPKYDYSKEKACRKKAIQALYEAGELTRVQYDKYMSEYRNDGGNDTGRPTPTPTTTDTTSNTTKRNGTGWYPNQAVNVKEETPDWSNGNLIYGTSDPDKNGISMLYSKEPGWLNTAGYNISDNGITVMVKYDKKFAKGTELEFDWDINGSTQQYGVPFVVPEDGADEFFFTIPAKLLYSGNTAEFRLWEKGHAHVIAYVKLTKT
;
A
#
# COMPACT_ATOMS: atom_id res chain seq x y z
N MET A 1 -22.02 -37.58 -28.92
CA MET A 1 -21.34 -38.87 -28.68
C MET A 1 -20.83 -38.88 -27.24
N LYS A 2 -21.40 -39.73 -26.38
CA LYS A 2 -21.01 -39.85 -24.97
C LYS A 2 -20.05 -41.02 -24.82
N THR A 3 -18.76 -40.74 -24.63
CA THR A 3 -17.75 -41.72 -24.23
C THR A 3 -17.93 -42.02 -22.74
N ARG A 4 -18.48 -43.20 -22.43
CA ARG A 4 -18.44 -43.80 -21.10
C ARG A 4 -17.00 -44.26 -20.85
N ASN A 5 -16.29 -43.58 -19.95
CA ASN A 5 -15.01 -44.07 -19.42
C ASN A 5 -15.29 -45.10 -18.33
N ASN A 6 -14.88 -46.34 -18.62
CA ASN A 6 -14.89 -47.49 -17.74
C ASN A 6 -14.11 -47.22 -16.45
N LYS A 7 -14.75 -47.33 -15.29
CA LYS A 7 -14.06 -47.60 -14.03
C LYS A 7 -13.79 -49.10 -13.96
N ALA A 8 -12.52 -49.46 -13.85
CA ALA A 8 -12.07 -50.82 -13.64
C ALA A 8 -12.55 -51.33 -12.28
N VAL A 9 -13.59 -52.17 -12.31
CA VAL A 9 -13.95 -53.06 -11.21
C VAL A 9 -12.89 -54.16 -11.21
N VAL A 10 -11.88 -54.05 -10.35
CA VAL A 10 -11.00 -55.19 -10.06
C VAL A 10 -11.78 -56.11 -9.14
N VAL A 11 -12.44 -57.06 -9.78
CA VAL A 11 -13.12 -58.22 -9.23
C VAL A 11 -12.11 -59.04 -8.41
N LEU A 12 -12.04 -58.83 -7.10
CA LEU A 12 -11.52 -59.81 -6.13
C LEU A 12 -12.66 -60.74 -5.67
N MET A 13 -13.51 -61.15 -6.60
CA MET A 13 -14.71 -61.96 -6.37
C MET A 13 -14.47 -63.46 -6.58
N THR A 14 -13.21 -63.91 -6.63
CA THR A 14 -12.87 -65.28 -7.05
C THR A 14 -12.41 -66.21 -5.93
N ALA A 15 -12.30 -65.76 -4.68
CA ALA A 15 -11.91 -66.64 -3.56
C ALA A 15 -13.07 -67.06 -2.63
N ALA A 16 -14.23 -66.40 -2.69
CA ALA A 16 -15.36 -66.71 -1.81
C ALA A 16 -16.35 -67.74 -2.39
N LEU A 17 -16.20 -68.13 -3.66
CA LEU A 17 -17.16 -68.97 -4.38
C LEU A 17 -16.89 -70.49 -4.33
N LEU A 18 -15.85 -70.97 -3.63
CA LEU A 18 -15.47 -72.40 -3.61
C LEU A 18 -15.46 -73.07 -2.23
N LEU A 19 -15.99 -72.44 -1.16
CA LEU A 19 -16.00 -73.05 0.19
C LEU A 19 -17.39 -73.24 0.82
N THR A 20 -18.48 -73.10 0.06
CA THR A 20 -19.85 -73.33 0.57
C THR A 20 -20.60 -74.44 -0.17
N SER A 21 -19.94 -75.56 -0.41
CA SER A 21 -20.63 -76.85 -0.50
C SER A 21 -20.59 -77.53 0.88
N LEU A 22 -21.51 -77.14 1.78
CA LEU A 22 -22.06 -77.91 2.91
C LEU A 22 -22.98 -76.98 3.73
N LEU A 23 -24.29 -77.22 3.65
CA LEU A 23 -25.34 -76.51 4.39
C LEU A 23 -25.15 -76.64 5.92
N PRO A 24 -25.46 -75.57 6.68
CA PRO A 24 -26.42 -75.73 7.78
C PRO A 24 -27.44 -74.57 7.91
N THR A 25 -28.71 -74.99 8.00
CA THR A 25 -29.82 -74.45 8.82
C THR A 25 -29.95 -72.93 9.06
N GLY A 26 -30.96 -72.32 8.41
CA GLY A 26 -31.87 -71.27 8.93
C GLY A 26 -31.29 -69.96 9.48
N CYS A 27 -30.49 -70.00 10.54
CA CYS A 27 -29.92 -68.82 11.21
C CYS A 27 -28.65 -68.29 10.52
N ALA A 28 -27.81 -69.17 9.97
CA ALA A 28 -26.61 -68.75 9.24
C ALA A 28 -26.96 -68.06 7.90
N SER A 29 -27.99 -68.55 7.20
CA SER A 29 -28.48 -67.94 5.95
C SER A 29 -29.07 -66.54 6.17
N ARG A 30 -29.77 -66.32 7.29
CA ARG A 30 -30.38 -65.02 7.63
C ARG A 30 -29.36 -64.00 8.08
N LYS A 31 -28.38 -64.40 8.91
CA LYS A 31 -27.29 -63.51 9.32
C LYS A 31 -26.46 -63.06 8.11
N ASN A 32 -26.15 -63.97 7.18
CA ASN A 32 -25.47 -63.61 5.94
C ASN A 32 -26.30 -62.65 5.07
N LYS A 33 -27.63 -62.87 4.98
CA LYS A 33 -28.53 -61.96 4.27
C LYS A 33 -28.54 -60.55 4.88
N ASP A 34 -28.61 -60.44 6.20
CA ASP A 34 -28.56 -59.14 6.90
C ASP A 34 -27.19 -58.47 6.73
N MET A 35 -26.08 -59.22 6.77
CA MET A 35 -24.75 -58.68 6.49
C MET A 35 -24.67 -58.08 5.09
N THR A 36 -25.11 -58.80 4.06
CA THR A 36 -25.14 -58.29 2.68
C THR A 36 -26.03 -57.06 2.55
N ALA A 37 -27.22 -57.06 3.18
CA ALA A 37 -28.12 -55.91 3.16
C ALA A 37 -27.50 -54.67 3.82
N LEU A 38 -26.81 -54.83 4.95
CA LEU A 38 -26.11 -53.75 5.64
C LEU A 38 -24.93 -53.22 4.81
N GLN A 39 -24.16 -54.10 4.16
CA GLN A 39 -23.07 -53.69 3.27
C GLN A 39 -23.60 -52.84 2.10
N SER A 40 -24.60 -53.35 1.38
CA SER A 40 -25.23 -52.62 0.29
C SER A 40 -25.82 -51.29 0.74
N ARG A 41 -26.41 -51.24 1.95
CA ARG A 41 -26.96 -49.99 2.51
C ARG A 41 -25.88 -48.94 2.78
N ILE A 42 -24.70 -49.36 3.27
CA ILE A 42 -23.57 -48.44 3.49
C ILE A 42 -23.05 -47.92 2.15
N GLU A 43 -22.85 -48.82 1.17
CA GLU A 43 -22.37 -48.47 -0.16
C GLU A 43 -23.33 -47.50 -0.85
N GLU A 44 -24.64 -47.80 -0.82
CA GLU A 44 -25.68 -46.94 -1.35
C GLU A 44 -25.70 -45.57 -0.65
N PHE A 45 -25.61 -45.54 0.68
CA PHE A 45 -25.52 -44.28 1.43
C PHE A 45 -24.31 -43.45 1.00
N MET A 46 -23.12 -44.04 0.92
CA MET A 46 -21.90 -43.33 0.53
C MET A 46 -21.97 -42.82 -0.92
N ASP A 47 -22.49 -43.64 -1.84
CA ASP A 47 -22.68 -43.25 -3.24
C ASP A 47 -23.67 -42.09 -3.36
N LYS A 48 -24.83 -42.20 -2.72
CA LYS A 48 -25.88 -41.17 -2.74
C LYS A 48 -25.44 -39.89 -2.06
N PHE A 49 -24.77 -40.01 -0.90
CA PHE A 49 -24.13 -38.89 -0.21
C PHE A 49 -23.14 -38.16 -1.12
N SER A 50 -22.33 -38.87 -1.89
CA SER A 50 -21.34 -38.23 -2.76
C SER A 50 -21.93 -37.62 -4.04
N SER A 51 -23.10 -38.10 -4.47
CA SER A 51 -23.80 -37.59 -5.66
C SER A 51 -24.62 -36.33 -5.39
N GLY A 52 -24.87 -35.98 -4.13
CA GLY A 52 -25.74 -34.86 -3.76
C GLY A 52 -27.24 -35.17 -3.74
N ASP A 53 -27.63 -36.44 -3.81
CA ASP A 53 -29.01 -36.92 -3.83
C ASP A 53 -29.63 -36.86 -2.42
N ALA A 54 -30.00 -35.65 -2.00
CA ALA A 54 -30.44 -35.35 -0.63
C ALA A 54 -31.67 -36.15 -0.20
N ASP A 55 -32.62 -36.38 -1.10
CA ASP A 55 -33.86 -37.09 -0.81
C ASP A 55 -33.57 -38.56 -0.53
N THR A 56 -32.81 -39.22 -1.41
CA THR A 56 -32.43 -40.62 -1.19
C THR A 56 -31.59 -40.76 0.07
N VAL A 57 -30.64 -39.85 0.32
CA VAL A 57 -29.82 -39.91 1.55
C VAL A 57 -30.69 -39.84 2.81
N LYS A 58 -31.72 -39.00 2.82
CA LYS A 58 -32.66 -38.91 3.95
C LYS A 58 -33.49 -40.18 4.10
N ASP A 59 -33.92 -40.79 3.01
CA ASP A 59 -34.68 -42.06 3.04
C ASP A 59 -33.84 -43.25 3.56
N LEU A 60 -32.52 -43.20 3.44
CA LEU A 60 -31.60 -44.22 3.97
C LEU A 60 -31.30 -44.05 5.47
N VAL A 61 -31.77 -42.96 6.10
CA VAL A 61 -31.40 -42.58 7.46
C VAL A 61 -32.63 -42.51 8.36
N ASP A 62 -32.54 -43.15 9.52
CA ASP A 62 -33.53 -43.11 10.59
C ASP A 62 -33.49 -41.73 11.28
N GLY A 63 -34.57 -40.97 11.17
CA GLY A 63 -34.78 -39.70 11.86
C GLY A 63 -34.73 -38.46 10.96
N ARG A 64 -34.47 -37.29 11.57
CA ARG A 64 -34.38 -36.01 10.87
C ARG A 64 -32.91 -35.68 10.59
N PHE A 65 -32.35 -36.31 9.58
CA PHE A 65 -31.01 -35.99 9.12
C PHE A 65 -30.98 -34.73 8.25
N ASP A 66 -30.24 -33.71 8.71
CA ASP A 66 -30.05 -32.46 7.98
C ASP A 66 -28.79 -32.56 7.11
N TYR A 67 -28.97 -32.74 5.81
CA TYR A 67 -27.90 -32.95 4.83
C TYR A 67 -27.25 -31.63 4.40
N GLN A 68 -26.47 -31.03 5.31
CA GLN A 68 -26.01 -29.63 5.21
C GLN A 68 -24.96 -29.42 4.12
N ILE A 69 -24.16 -30.44 3.80
CA ILE A 69 -23.08 -30.37 2.80
C ILE A 69 -23.57 -29.93 1.42
N SER A 70 -24.82 -30.25 1.05
CA SER A 70 -25.44 -29.84 -0.22
C SER A 70 -25.57 -28.31 -0.36
N SER A 71 -25.80 -27.63 0.76
CA SER A 71 -25.98 -26.17 0.85
C SER A 71 -24.68 -25.41 1.18
N ALA A 72 -23.60 -26.12 1.47
CA ALA A 72 -22.34 -25.51 1.85
C ALA A 72 -21.69 -24.73 0.69
N LYS A 73 -20.91 -23.69 1.01
CA LYS A 73 -20.05 -23.02 0.02
C LYS A 73 -19.12 -24.05 -0.62
N ASN A 74 -19.04 -24.07 -1.95
CA ASN A 74 -18.28 -25.06 -2.71
C ASN A 74 -18.77 -26.52 -2.54
N SER A 75 -20.06 -26.74 -2.28
CA SER A 75 -20.65 -28.07 -2.08
C SER A 75 -20.25 -29.07 -3.17
N GLU A 76 -20.25 -28.67 -4.44
CA GLU A 76 -19.82 -29.53 -5.55
C GLU A 76 -18.39 -30.08 -5.36
N LEU A 77 -17.44 -29.28 -4.88
CA LEU A 77 -16.08 -29.74 -4.59
C LEU A 77 -16.06 -30.71 -3.41
N LEU A 78 -16.84 -30.42 -2.36
CA LEU A 78 -16.91 -31.28 -1.17
C LEU A 78 -17.54 -32.64 -1.51
N LEU A 79 -18.59 -32.65 -2.32
CA LEU A 79 -19.24 -33.86 -2.84
C LEU A 79 -18.30 -34.65 -3.75
N LYS A 80 -17.56 -33.97 -4.63
CA LYS A 80 -16.53 -34.59 -5.46
C LYS A 80 -15.41 -35.24 -4.64
N ILE A 81 -14.99 -34.62 -3.53
CA ILE A 81 -14.04 -35.22 -2.59
C ILE A 81 -14.67 -36.45 -1.92
N ALA A 82 -15.91 -36.36 -1.45
CA ALA A 82 -16.63 -37.48 -0.86
C ALA A 82 -16.78 -38.66 -1.83
N SER A 83 -16.94 -38.39 -3.13
CA SER A 83 -17.03 -39.40 -4.19
C SER A 83 -15.73 -40.18 -4.43
N LYS A 84 -14.64 -39.79 -3.76
CA LYS A 84 -13.35 -40.49 -3.76
C LYS A 84 -13.17 -41.36 -2.52
N SER A 85 -14.18 -41.43 -1.66
CA SER A 85 -14.20 -42.35 -0.54
C SER A 85 -14.64 -43.75 -0.96
N GLY A 86 -14.23 -44.76 -0.19
CA GLY A 86 -14.59 -46.15 -0.42
C GLY A 86 -14.35 -47.00 0.82
N ILE A 87 -14.93 -48.19 0.83
CA ILE A 87 -14.73 -49.17 1.90
C ILE A 87 -13.56 -50.07 1.51
N GLU A 88 -12.53 -50.09 2.35
CA GLU A 88 -11.37 -50.97 2.18
C GLU A 88 -11.66 -52.36 2.77
N GLU A 89 -12.29 -52.38 3.95
CA GLU A 89 -12.53 -53.60 4.70
C GLU A 89 -13.74 -53.44 5.63
N TYR A 90 -14.55 -54.49 5.74
CA TYR A 90 -15.55 -54.63 6.80
C TYR A 90 -14.98 -55.48 7.93
N GLU A 91 -14.85 -54.92 9.12
CA GLU A 91 -14.09 -55.54 10.22
C GLU A 91 -14.99 -56.36 11.15
N ASN A 92 -16.18 -55.86 11.49
CA ASN A 92 -17.08 -56.53 12.42
C ASN A 92 -18.55 -56.17 12.16
N PHE A 93 -19.43 -57.17 12.37
CA PHE A 93 -20.88 -57.06 12.30
C PHE A 93 -21.51 -57.55 13.60
N GLU A 94 -22.14 -56.63 14.33
CA GLU A 94 -22.96 -56.90 15.51
C GLU A 94 -24.43 -56.71 15.11
N ILE A 95 -25.19 -57.79 14.95
CA ILE A 95 -26.60 -57.76 14.50
C ILE A 95 -27.50 -58.33 15.58
N ASP A 96 -28.40 -57.50 16.11
CA ASP A 96 -29.47 -57.89 17.03
C ASP A 96 -30.83 -57.53 16.45
N ARG A 97 -31.39 -58.48 15.70
CA ARG A 97 -32.69 -58.33 15.05
C ARG A 97 -33.85 -58.25 16.05
N LYS A 98 -33.72 -58.82 17.26
CA LYS A 98 -34.77 -58.73 18.29
C LYS A 98 -34.86 -57.32 18.85
N ALA A 99 -33.70 -56.68 19.06
CA ALA A 99 -33.62 -55.29 19.44
C ALA A 99 -33.80 -54.31 18.28
N GLY A 100 -33.91 -54.81 17.03
CA GLY A 100 -34.00 -54.00 15.82
C GLY A 100 -32.77 -53.14 15.58
N LYS A 101 -31.57 -53.61 15.94
CA LYS A 101 -30.32 -52.83 15.89
C LYS A 101 -29.21 -53.62 15.21
N ALA A 102 -28.37 -52.91 14.46
CA ALA A 102 -27.12 -53.46 13.97
C ALA A 102 -26.01 -52.41 14.06
N LYS A 103 -24.77 -52.90 14.11
CA LYS A 103 -23.56 -52.08 14.10
C LYS A 103 -22.52 -52.74 13.21
N VAL A 104 -22.00 -51.96 12.28
CA VAL A 104 -20.98 -52.39 11.33
C VAL A 104 -19.77 -51.48 11.49
N ARG A 105 -18.63 -52.08 11.80
CA ARG A 105 -17.34 -51.37 11.78
C ARG A 105 -16.69 -51.60 10.43
N ALA A 106 -16.34 -50.53 9.74
CA ALA A 106 -15.70 -50.56 8.44
C ALA A 106 -14.48 -49.64 8.43
N LYS A 107 -13.43 -50.04 7.73
CA LYS A 107 -12.28 -49.20 7.42
C LYS A 107 -12.57 -48.48 6.11
N ILE A 108 -12.69 -47.17 6.17
CA ILE A 108 -12.94 -46.32 5.00
C ILE A 108 -11.65 -45.63 4.55
N SER A 109 -11.46 -45.54 3.24
CA SER A 109 -10.44 -44.74 2.56
C SER A 109 -11.09 -43.47 2.03
N TYR A 110 -10.45 -42.31 2.18
CA TYR A 110 -11.01 -41.02 1.76
C TYR A 110 -9.93 -39.95 1.56
N ILE A 111 -10.29 -38.85 0.90
CA ILE A 111 -9.45 -37.64 0.84
C ILE A 111 -9.68 -36.81 2.10
N GLU A 112 -8.65 -36.64 2.93
CA GLU A 112 -8.72 -35.74 4.07
C GLU A 112 -8.63 -34.29 3.59
N ILE A 113 -9.76 -33.57 3.58
CA ILE A 113 -9.87 -32.20 3.02
C ILE A 113 -8.84 -31.24 3.63
N GLY A 114 -8.60 -31.34 4.94
CA GLY A 114 -7.62 -30.49 5.61
C GLY A 114 -6.18 -30.72 5.13
N LYS A 115 -5.81 -31.94 4.75
CA LYS A 115 -4.49 -32.21 4.14
C LYS A 115 -4.49 -31.77 2.68
N PHE A 116 -5.50 -32.19 1.92
CA PHE A 116 -5.66 -31.86 0.50
C PHE A 116 -5.57 -30.35 0.24
N GLY A 117 -6.32 -29.53 1.00
CA GLY A 117 -6.32 -28.08 0.83
C GLY A 117 -5.10 -27.35 1.40
N ARG A 118 -4.33 -27.97 2.30
CA ARG A 118 -3.08 -27.39 2.83
C ARG A 118 -1.88 -27.61 1.91
N ASP A 119 -1.94 -28.63 1.05
CA ASP A 119 -0.94 -28.87 0.01
C ASP A 119 -0.73 -27.61 -0.83
N LYS A 120 0.52 -27.21 -1.00
CA LYS A 120 0.88 -26.00 -1.74
C LYS A 120 0.42 -26.06 -3.20
N GLU A 121 0.39 -27.26 -3.79
CA GLU A 121 -0.09 -27.45 -5.18
C GLU A 121 -1.59 -27.24 -5.34
N ASN A 122 -2.34 -27.32 -4.24
CA ASN A 122 -3.80 -27.22 -4.22
C ASN A 122 -4.28 -25.90 -3.61
N ARG A 123 -3.43 -24.87 -3.57
CA ARG A 123 -3.80 -23.53 -3.07
C ARG A 123 -4.09 -22.59 -4.23
N ASN A 124 -5.11 -21.75 -4.04
CA ASN A 124 -5.50 -20.70 -4.97
C ASN A 124 -5.83 -21.23 -6.37
N LEU A 125 -6.62 -22.30 -6.40
CA LEU A 125 -7.14 -22.87 -7.62
C LEU A 125 -8.55 -22.38 -7.86
N THR A 126 -8.91 -22.23 -9.13
CA THR A 126 -10.29 -22.13 -9.57
C THR A 126 -11.06 -23.41 -9.23
N LYS A 127 -12.38 -23.34 -9.33
CA LYS A 127 -13.24 -24.50 -9.06
C LYS A 127 -12.94 -25.65 -10.03
N GLU A 128 -12.73 -25.34 -11.30
CA GLU A 128 -12.41 -26.28 -12.36
C GLU A 128 -11.06 -26.97 -12.10
N GLU A 129 -10.03 -26.19 -11.75
CA GLU A 129 -8.70 -26.73 -11.39
C GLU A 129 -8.78 -27.62 -10.14
N TYR A 130 -9.61 -27.25 -9.15
CA TYR A 130 -9.85 -28.12 -7.99
C TYR A 130 -10.49 -29.45 -8.39
N LEU A 131 -11.49 -29.45 -9.28
CA LEU A 131 -12.12 -30.69 -9.75
C LEU A 131 -11.11 -31.62 -10.42
N GLU A 132 -10.24 -31.09 -11.28
CA GLU A 132 -9.17 -31.83 -11.94
C GLU A 132 -8.13 -32.38 -10.93
N LYS A 133 -7.74 -31.56 -9.94
CA LYS A 133 -6.84 -31.99 -8.87
C LYS A 133 -7.47 -33.08 -8.01
N ILE A 134 -8.74 -32.98 -7.64
CA ILE A 134 -9.45 -34.03 -6.89
C ILE A 134 -9.48 -35.33 -7.70
N ASP A 135 -9.67 -35.25 -9.02
CA ASP A 135 -9.70 -36.43 -9.89
C ASP A 135 -8.35 -37.14 -10.00
N SER A 136 -7.26 -36.38 -10.01
CA SER A 136 -5.88 -36.90 -10.10
C SER A 136 -5.22 -37.18 -8.75
N TYR A 137 -5.82 -36.75 -7.63
CA TYR A 137 -5.25 -36.90 -6.29
C TYR A 137 -5.19 -38.37 -5.85
N LYS A 138 -3.98 -38.86 -5.56
CA LYS A 138 -3.72 -40.26 -5.22
C LYS A 138 -3.67 -40.54 -3.72
N GLU A 139 -3.31 -39.55 -2.90
CA GLU A 139 -3.20 -39.75 -1.46
C GLU A 139 -4.58 -39.97 -0.83
N ARG A 140 -4.65 -40.96 0.05
CA ARG A 140 -5.87 -41.33 0.77
C ARG A 140 -5.52 -41.54 2.24
N SER A 141 -6.36 -41.00 3.11
CA SER A 141 -6.34 -41.30 4.55
C SER A 141 -7.32 -42.42 4.84
N THR A 142 -7.05 -43.20 5.88
CA THR A 142 -7.94 -44.26 6.34
C THR A 142 -8.53 -43.92 7.70
N ALA A 143 -9.81 -44.25 7.92
CA ALA A 143 -10.45 -44.15 9.23
C ALA A 143 -11.28 -45.39 9.54
N HIS A 144 -11.30 -45.79 10.81
CA HIS A 144 -12.25 -46.80 11.29
C HIS A 144 -13.58 -46.10 11.60
N PHE A 145 -14.59 -46.38 10.79
CA PHE A 145 -15.91 -45.78 10.91
C PHE A 145 -16.93 -46.82 11.39
N THR A 146 -17.80 -46.42 12.30
CA THR A 146 -18.85 -47.30 12.84
C THR A 146 -20.20 -46.83 12.36
N PHE A 147 -20.84 -47.65 11.53
CA PHE A 147 -22.21 -47.45 11.07
C PHE A 147 -23.18 -48.12 12.04
N ASN A 148 -24.10 -47.35 12.62
CA ASN A 148 -25.17 -47.88 13.48
C ASN A 148 -26.48 -47.86 12.71
N PHE A 149 -27.29 -48.90 12.89
CA PHE A 149 -28.54 -49.10 12.16
C PHE A 149 -29.71 -49.38 13.09
N VAL A 150 -30.90 -49.07 12.60
CA VAL A 150 -32.20 -49.49 13.13
C VAL A 150 -32.93 -50.26 12.06
N LEU A 151 -33.65 -51.31 12.46
CA LEU A 151 -34.55 -52.04 11.57
C LEU A 151 -35.93 -51.37 11.61
N ASP A 152 -36.38 -50.84 10.48
CA ASP A 152 -37.71 -50.25 10.31
C ASP A 152 -38.41 -50.86 9.10
N ASP A 153 -39.65 -51.31 9.27
CA ASP A 153 -40.46 -52.05 8.28
C ASP A 153 -39.69 -53.14 7.48
N GLY A 154 -38.72 -53.80 8.11
CA GLY A 154 -37.91 -54.85 7.50
C GLY A 154 -36.65 -54.37 6.76
N ASP A 155 -36.45 -53.06 6.65
CA ASP A 155 -35.27 -52.41 6.07
C ASP A 155 -34.32 -51.87 7.14
N TRP A 156 -33.02 -51.95 6.87
CA TRP A 156 -32.00 -51.36 7.75
C TRP A 156 -31.77 -49.91 7.38
N LEU A 157 -32.03 -48.99 8.30
CA LEU A 157 -31.77 -47.56 8.17
C LEU A 157 -30.57 -47.15 9.00
N ILE A 158 -29.73 -46.26 8.48
CA ILE A 158 -28.57 -45.71 9.20
C ILE A 158 -29.06 -44.73 10.25
N LYS A 159 -28.49 -44.72 11.46
CA LYS A 159 -28.83 -43.68 12.45
C LYS A 159 -28.34 -42.30 12.02
N ASP A 160 -29.17 -41.28 12.21
CA ASP A 160 -28.85 -39.86 12.01
C ASP A 160 -27.46 -39.44 12.53
N ILE A 161 -27.13 -39.78 13.79
CA ILE A 161 -25.84 -39.43 14.42
C ILE A 161 -24.64 -40.07 13.70
N THR A 162 -24.84 -41.23 13.07
CA THR A 162 -23.82 -41.88 12.24
C THR A 162 -23.68 -41.13 10.91
N ALA A 163 -24.79 -40.76 10.27
CA ALA A 163 -24.79 -39.99 9.03
C ALA A 163 -24.14 -38.60 9.21
N GLU A 164 -24.49 -37.87 10.28
CA GLU A 164 -23.87 -36.59 10.63
C GLU A 164 -22.36 -36.69 10.85
N ARG A 165 -21.91 -37.77 11.50
CA ARG A 165 -20.47 -38.00 11.71
C ARG A 165 -19.73 -38.24 10.40
N TYR A 166 -20.38 -38.92 9.45
CA TYR A 166 -19.80 -39.14 8.13
C TYR A 166 -19.74 -37.82 7.36
N GLU A 167 -20.80 -37.01 7.41
CA GLU A 167 -20.83 -35.68 6.81
C GLU A 167 -19.71 -34.77 7.34
N LYS A 168 -19.46 -34.77 8.65
CA LYS A 168 -18.39 -33.97 9.31
C LYS A 168 -16.97 -34.28 8.82
N LEU A 169 -16.76 -35.41 8.13
CA LEU A 169 -15.49 -35.69 7.45
C LEU A 169 -15.28 -34.77 6.24
N PHE A 170 -16.36 -34.38 5.56
CA PHE A 170 -16.32 -33.68 4.27
C PHE A 170 -16.89 -32.26 4.31
N ASN A 171 -17.82 -31.95 5.20
CA ASN A 171 -18.41 -30.60 5.31
C ASN A 171 -17.45 -29.62 5.99
N ARG A 172 -16.36 -29.27 5.30
CA ARG A 172 -15.29 -28.37 5.77
C ARG A 172 -14.92 -27.33 4.69
N PRO A 173 -15.87 -26.47 4.28
CA PRO A 173 -15.69 -25.56 3.14
C PRO A 173 -14.49 -24.62 3.28
N TYR A 174 -14.15 -24.20 4.50
CA TYR A 174 -13.03 -23.31 4.80
C TYR A 174 -11.65 -23.91 4.56
N SER A 175 -11.57 -25.23 4.30
CA SER A 175 -10.30 -25.90 4.00
C SER A 175 -9.88 -25.75 2.53
N LEU A 176 -10.75 -25.25 1.65
CA LEU A 176 -10.47 -25.03 0.22
C LEU A 176 -10.35 -23.53 -0.07
N SER A 177 -9.29 -23.13 -0.76
CA SER A 177 -9.03 -21.74 -1.14
C SER A 177 -9.37 -21.51 -2.62
N VAL A 178 -10.68 -21.55 -2.91
CA VAL A 178 -11.21 -21.40 -4.27
C VAL A 178 -11.11 -19.95 -4.73
N GLN A 179 -10.55 -19.76 -5.94
CA GLN A 179 -10.43 -18.46 -6.59
C GLN A 179 -11.48 -18.30 -7.69
N LEU A 180 -11.91 -17.06 -7.92
CA LEU A 180 -12.79 -16.69 -9.04
C LEU A 180 -12.09 -16.75 -10.41
N ILE A 181 -10.77 -16.54 -10.45
CA ILE A 181 -9.98 -16.51 -11.67
C ILE A 181 -8.70 -17.30 -11.49
N SER A 182 -8.17 -17.84 -12.60
CA SER A 182 -6.90 -18.55 -12.60
C SER A 182 -5.72 -17.59 -12.43
N LYS A 183 -4.54 -18.14 -12.17
CA LYS A 183 -3.30 -17.34 -12.07
C LYS A 183 -2.95 -16.61 -13.37
N ASP A 184 -3.19 -17.25 -14.52
CA ASP A 184 -2.94 -16.63 -15.83
C ASP A 184 -3.92 -15.48 -16.10
N GLN A 185 -5.19 -15.66 -15.71
CA GLN A 185 -6.19 -14.60 -15.79
C GLN A 185 -5.84 -13.44 -14.85
N ALA A 186 -5.36 -13.72 -13.64
CA ALA A 186 -4.90 -12.69 -12.70
C ALA A 186 -3.67 -11.94 -13.22
N LYS A 187 -2.71 -12.63 -13.84
CA LYS A 187 -1.57 -12.02 -14.54
C LYS A 187 -2.03 -11.07 -15.65
N LYS A 188 -3.00 -11.49 -16.46
CA LYS A 188 -3.59 -10.65 -17.51
C LYS A 188 -4.32 -9.43 -16.93
N ALA A 189 -5.06 -9.60 -15.82
CA ALA A 189 -5.75 -8.51 -15.15
C ALA A 189 -4.78 -7.46 -14.59
N CYS A 190 -3.61 -7.86 -14.11
CA CYS A 190 -2.56 -6.92 -13.70
C CYS A 190 -2.05 -6.06 -14.86
N LEU A 191 -1.89 -6.63 -16.06
CA LEU A 191 -1.52 -5.86 -17.26
C LEU A 191 -2.66 -4.94 -17.73
N ASP A 192 -3.89 -5.43 -17.67
CA ASP A 192 -5.09 -4.67 -18.04
C ASP A 192 -5.22 -3.39 -17.19
N VAL A 193 -4.83 -3.43 -15.90
CA VAL A 193 -4.77 -2.22 -15.06
C VAL A 193 -3.94 -1.12 -15.71
N PHE A 194 -2.75 -1.41 -16.21
CA PHE A 194 -1.88 -0.40 -16.84
C PHE A 194 -2.42 0.07 -18.19
N ASP A 195 -2.94 -0.83 -19.03
CA ASP A 195 -3.57 -0.46 -20.32
C ASP A 195 -4.77 0.47 -20.11
N LYS A 196 -5.54 0.24 -19.03
CA LYS A 196 -6.69 1.05 -18.67
C LYS A 196 -6.28 2.42 -18.10
N LEU A 197 -5.26 2.46 -17.26
CA LEU A 197 -4.69 3.72 -16.77
C LEU A 197 -4.15 4.58 -17.92
N ALA A 198 -3.49 3.97 -18.91
CA ALA A 198 -3.02 4.63 -20.13
C ALA A 198 -4.16 5.20 -21.00
N LYS A 199 -5.41 4.74 -20.79
CA LYS A 199 -6.61 5.26 -21.47
C LYS A 199 -7.39 6.29 -20.63
N GLY A 200 -6.93 6.59 -19.41
CA GLY A 200 -7.61 7.47 -18.47
C GLY A 200 -8.74 6.80 -17.66
N GLU A 201 -8.81 5.46 -17.66
CA GLU A 201 -9.81 4.69 -16.91
C GLU A 201 -9.35 4.42 -15.46
N PHE A 202 -9.39 5.44 -14.58
CA PHE A 202 -8.88 5.35 -13.20
C PHE A 202 -9.81 4.66 -12.19
N LYS A 203 -11.09 4.49 -12.53
CA LYS A 203 -12.11 3.84 -11.68
C LYS A 203 -12.69 2.64 -12.38
N GLN A 204 -12.29 1.44 -11.96
CA GLN A 204 -12.73 0.16 -12.52
C GLN A 204 -13.34 -0.72 -11.42
N GLN A 205 -14.07 -1.75 -11.81
CA GLN A 205 -14.70 -2.68 -10.86
C GLN A 205 -13.67 -3.42 -10.00
N SER A 206 -12.52 -3.77 -10.59
CA SER A 206 -11.45 -4.53 -9.96
C SER A 206 -10.35 -3.65 -9.35
N PHE A 207 -10.20 -2.40 -9.79
CA PHE A 207 -9.11 -1.52 -9.40
C PHE A 207 -9.55 -0.05 -9.40
N THR A 208 -9.04 0.74 -8.45
CA THR A 208 -9.24 2.19 -8.44
C THR A 208 -7.91 2.85 -8.13
N TYR A 209 -7.53 3.80 -8.96
CA TYR A 209 -6.35 4.63 -8.76
C TYR A 209 -6.78 6.02 -8.30
N ASN A 210 -6.14 6.53 -7.24
CA ASN A 210 -6.36 7.90 -6.82
C ASN A 210 -5.43 8.83 -7.62
N THR A 211 -6.00 9.68 -8.48
CA THR A 211 -5.23 10.66 -9.25
C THR A 211 -4.50 11.66 -8.37
N ASP A 212 -4.92 11.86 -7.12
CA ASP A 212 -4.21 12.70 -6.15
C ASP A 212 -2.76 12.22 -5.91
N GLU A 213 -2.48 10.92 -6.12
CA GLU A 213 -1.13 10.37 -6.00
C GLU A 213 -0.16 10.93 -7.07
N LEU A 214 -0.68 11.46 -8.18
CA LEU A 214 0.13 12.12 -9.23
C LEU A 214 0.26 13.62 -9.00
N MET A 215 -0.38 14.17 -7.97
CA MET A 215 -0.42 15.60 -7.70
C MET A 215 0.84 16.15 -7.01
N ALA A 216 1.99 15.46 -7.10
CA ALA A 216 3.23 15.87 -6.44
C ALA A 216 3.71 17.28 -6.83
N PHE A 217 3.49 17.71 -8.07
CA PHE A 217 3.84 19.06 -8.55
C PHE A 217 2.84 20.15 -8.11
N ASN A 218 1.68 19.77 -7.57
CA ASN A 218 0.72 20.68 -6.93
C ASN A 218 1.03 20.84 -5.44
N THR A 219 2.06 21.62 -5.13
CA THR A 219 2.52 21.86 -3.75
C THR A 219 1.52 22.63 -2.88
N TRP A 220 0.44 23.17 -3.45
CA TRP A 220 -0.62 23.89 -2.73
C TRP A 220 -1.87 23.04 -2.47
N GLY A 221 -1.90 21.78 -2.92
CA GLY A 221 -3.01 20.87 -2.66
C GLY A 221 -4.36 21.33 -3.24
N ARG A 222 -4.34 22.13 -4.31
CA ARG A 222 -5.55 22.69 -4.95
C ARG A 222 -6.17 21.68 -5.91
N THR A 223 -7.47 21.48 -5.87
CA THR A 223 -8.18 20.42 -6.64
C THR A 223 -9.20 20.98 -7.63
N GLU A 224 -8.97 22.20 -8.11
CA GLU A 224 -9.85 22.85 -9.08
C GLU A 224 -9.96 22.03 -10.38
N PRO A 225 -11.11 22.07 -11.09
CA PRO A 225 -11.33 21.24 -12.29
C PRO A 225 -10.22 21.35 -13.34
N VAL A 226 -9.72 22.56 -13.61
CA VAL A 226 -8.63 22.79 -14.58
C VAL A 226 -7.32 22.09 -14.20
N ILE A 227 -7.04 21.95 -12.89
CA ILE A 227 -5.89 21.22 -12.38
C ILE A 227 -6.13 19.73 -12.56
N MET A 228 -7.31 19.24 -12.17
CA MET A 228 -7.64 17.81 -12.24
C MET A 228 -7.67 17.28 -13.68
N ASP A 229 -8.13 18.10 -14.63
CA ASP A 229 -8.09 17.78 -16.07
C ASP A 229 -6.63 17.65 -16.55
N ALA A 230 -5.76 18.60 -16.20
CA ALA A 230 -4.34 18.55 -16.56
C ALA A 230 -3.60 17.38 -15.89
N VAL A 231 -3.90 17.08 -14.62
CA VAL A 231 -3.37 15.91 -13.90
C VAL A 231 -3.83 14.61 -14.56
N THR A 232 -5.07 14.57 -15.05
CA THR A 232 -5.62 13.41 -15.77
C THR A 232 -4.90 13.18 -17.09
N ASP A 233 -4.65 14.23 -17.87
CA ASP A 233 -3.89 14.12 -19.13
C ASP A 233 -2.44 13.70 -18.86
N PHE A 234 -1.80 14.26 -17.83
CA PHE A 234 -0.49 13.83 -17.37
C PHE A 234 -0.46 12.36 -16.96
N ALA A 235 -1.44 11.92 -16.17
CA ALA A 235 -1.57 10.53 -15.74
C ALA A 235 -1.65 9.58 -16.93
N LYS A 236 -2.52 9.91 -17.88
CA LYS A 236 -2.75 9.14 -19.10
C LYS A 236 -1.46 8.98 -19.89
N GLU A 237 -0.71 10.07 -20.08
CA GLU A 237 0.54 10.03 -20.84
C GLU A 237 1.65 9.28 -20.08
N TYR A 238 1.75 9.46 -18.76
CA TYR A 238 2.70 8.75 -17.90
C TYR A 238 2.49 7.22 -17.98
N PHE A 239 1.24 6.76 -17.85
CA PHE A 239 0.94 5.33 -17.98
C PHE A 239 1.03 4.82 -19.42
N SER A 240 0.73 5.66 -20.42
CA SER A 240 0.95 5.33 -21.84
C SER A 240 2.41 5.06 -22.13
N PHE A 241 3.32 5.88 -21.59
CA PHE A 241 4.76 5.66 -21.69
C PHE A 241 5.17 4.31 -21.09
N ILE A 242 4.62 3.94 -19.93
CA ILE A 242 4.91 2.65 -19.28
C ILE A 242 4.47 1.49 -20.16
N VAL A 243 3.25 1.56 -20.70
CA VAL A 243 2.70 0.51 -21.57
C VAL A 243 3.49 0.39 -22.88
N SER A 244 3.85 1.51 -23.51
CA SER A 244 4.57 1.53 -24.78
C SER A 244 6.02 1.05 -24.68
N ASN A 245 6.66 1.21 -23.52
CA ASN A 245 8.04 0.78 -23.28
C ASN A 245 8.16 -0.64 -22.70
N GLY A 246 7.07 -1.42 -22.76
CA GLY A 246 7.06 -2.84 -22.47
C GLY A 246 6.90 -3.16 -20.99
N LEU A 247 5.83 -3.90 -20.67
CA LEU A 247 5.58 -4.44 -19.34
C LEU A 247 5.81 -5.95 -19.31
N THR A 248 6.52 -6.40 -18.28
CA THR A 248 6.64 -7.82 -17.94
C THR A 248 5.97 -8.06 -16.59
N VAL A 249 5.41 -9.25 -16.42
CA VAL A 249 4.76 -9.64 -15.17
C VAL A 249 5.30 -10.98 -14.71
N GLU A 250 5.74 -11.02 -13.47
CA GLU A 250 6.29 -12.18 -12.79
C GLU A 250 5.44 -12.53 -11.57
N GLU A 251 5.16 -13.83 -11.39
CA GLU A 251 4.54 -14.32 -10.16
C GLU A 251 5.57 -14.26 -9.03
N THR A 252 5.20 -13.67 -7.90
CA THR A 252 6.06 -13.65 -6.70
C THR A 252 5.82 -14.92 -5.86
N LYS A 253 6.65 -15.16 -4.84
CA LYS A 253 6.49 -16.32 -3.92
C LYS A 253 5.12 -16.37 -3.22
N ASN A 254 4.37 -15.27 -3.20
CA ASN A 254 3.02 -15.19 -2.69
C ASN A 254 2.00 -15.45 -3.81
N THR A 255 1.07 -16.35 -3.54
CA THR A 255 0.29 -17.11 -4.53
C THR A 255 -0.69 -16.33 -5.43
N MET A 256 -0.92 -15.04 -5.17
CA MET A 256 -1.68 -14.11 -6.04
C MET A 256 -1.08 -12.71 -5.96
N GLN A 257 0.25 -12.62 -5.96
CA GLN A 257 1.00 -11.37 -5.99
C GLN A 257 1.93 -11.38 -7.19
N TYR A 258 1.86 -10.31 -7.95
CA TYR A 258 2.56 -10.17 -9.23
C TYR A 258 3.45 -8.95 -9.18
N LYS A 259 4.71 -9.12 -9.57
CA LYS A 259 5.63 -8.01 -9.79
C LYS A 259 5.51 -7.61 -11.26
N VAL A 260 5.06 -6.39 -11.49
CA VAL A 260 5.02 -5.77 -12.82
C VAL A 260 6.27 -4.92 -12.97
N THR A 261 7.07 -5.21 -13.98
CA THR A 261 8.31 -4.48 -14.28
C THR A 261 8.27 -3.92 -15.69
N GLY A 262 9.00 -2.84 -15.94
CA GLY A 262 9.07 -2.18 -17.25
C GLY A 262 9.89 -0.90 -17.14
N TYR A 263 9.53 0.11 -17.91
CA TYR A 263 10.15 1.44 -17.86
C TYR A 263 9.10 2.52 -17.62
N ALA A 264 9.38 3.45 -16.72
CA ALA A 264 8.59 4.67 -16.52
C ALA A 264 9.38 5.89 -17.00
N PRO A 265 8.73 7.04 -17.26
CA PRO A 265 9.46 8.27 -17.55
C PRO A 265 10.44 8.59 -16.41
N SER A 266 11.68 8.94 -16.75
CA SER A 266 12.74 9.20 -15.77
C SER A 266 12.32 10.25 -14.74
N LYS A 267 12.44 9.89 -13.46
CA LYS A 267 12.22 10.80 -12.33
C LYS A 267 13.16 12.00 -12.41
N GLU A 268 14.44 11.78 -12.67
CA GLU A 268 15.42 12.86 -12.83
C GLU A 268 15.02 13.80 -13.97
N ALA A 269 14.58 13.27 -15.11
CA ALA A 269 14.15 14.09 -16.24
C ALA A 269 12.88 14.89 -15.92
N LEU A 270 11.88 14.28 -15.28
CA LEU A 270 10.67 14.97 -14.83
C LEU A 270 10.98 16.07 -13.80
N LEU A 271 11.90 15.84 -12.86
CA LEU A 271 12.32 16.83 -11.87
C LEU A 271 13.19 17.94 -12.48
N SER A 272 13.96 17.65 -13.52
CA SER A 272 14.80 18.64 -14.22
C SER A 272 13.98 19.74 -14.88
N TYR A 273 12.69 19.49 -15.16
CA TYR A 273 11.74 20.51 -15.61
C TYR A 273 11.70 21.71 -14.66
N LEU A 274 11.82 21.51 -13.34
CA LEU A 274 11.81 22.57 -12.33
C LEU A 274 13.04 23.50 -12.42
N ALA A 275 14.11 23.06 -13.07
CA ALA A 275 15.30 23.84 -13.36
C ALA A 275 15.30 24.44 -14.78
N SER A 276 14.25 24.21 -15.57
CA SER A 276 14.18 24.63 -16.97
C SER A 276 13.82 26.10 -17.15
N ASP A 277 14.21 26.66 -18.30
CA ASP A 277 13.76 27.98 -18.76
C ASP A 277 12.23 28.02 -18.88
N GLU A 278 11.60 26.94 -19.33
CA GLU A 278 10.14 26.86 -19.54
C GLU A 278 9.39 27.03 -18.21
N TYR A 279 9.72 26.23 -17.20
CA TYR A 279 9.15 26.36 -15.86
C TYR A 279 9.36 27.75 -15.25
N THR A 280 10.56 28.32 -15.43
CA THR A 280 10.90 29.63 -14.88
C THR A 280 10.12 30.76 -15.58
N ILE A 281 9.97 30.68 -16.91
CA ILE A 281 9.14 31.62 -17.69
C ILE A 281 7.68 31.52 -17.26
N THR A 282 7.14 30.30 -17.12
CA THR A 282 5.77 30.04 -16.68
C THR A 282 5.51 30.62 -15.28
N THR A 283 6.44 30.40 -14.34
CA THR A 283 6.41 31.00 -13.00
C THR A 283 6.41 32.53 -13.06
N CYS A 284 7.31 33.13 -13.85
CA CYS A 284 7.37 34.59 -14.00
C CYS A 284 6.07 35.16 -14.58
N LYS A 285 5.47 34.49 -15.58
CA LYS A 285 4.18 34.91 -16.15
C LYS A 285 3.07 34.87 -15.11
N ALA A 286 2.99 33.79 -14.33
CA ALA A 286 1.99 33.63 -13.27
C ALA A 286 2.11 34.73 -12.21
N THR A 287 3.33 35.05 -11.75
CA THR A 287 3.57 36.12 -10.77
C THR A 287 3.10 37.48 -11.31
N ILE A 288 3.47 37.84 -12.54
CA ILE A 288 3.03 39.11 -13.15
C ILE A 288 1.51 39.16 -13.28
N ARG A 289 0.87 38.07 -13.76
CA ARG A 289 -0.60 37.96 -13.86
C ARG A 289 -1.28 38.09 -12.50
N ALA A 290 -0.69 37.54 -11.44
CA ALA A 290 -1.22 37.60 -10.08
C ALA A 290 -1.14 39.01 -9.47
N GLU A 291 -0.10 39.78 -9.82
CA GLU A 291 0.06 41.18 -9.39
C GLU A 291 -0.93 42.13 -10.06
N ILE A 292 -1.26 41.90 -11.34
CA ILE A 292 -2.23 42.72 -12.09
C ILE A 292 -3.69 42.26 -11.88
N ALA A 293 -3.91 41.15 -11.17
CA ALA A 293 -5.23 40.60 -10.90
C ALA A 293 -6.10 41.60 -10.13
N LYS A 294 -7.33 41.81 -10.62
CA LYS A 294 -8.25 42.84 -10.10
C LYS A 294 -8.83 42.52 -8.71
N ASN A 295 -8.82 41.26 -8.31
CA ASN A 295 -9.32 40.76 -7.03
C ASN A 295 -8.69 39.39 -6.69
N ASP A 296 -8.97 38.90 -5.49
CA ASP A 296 -8.40 37.63 -5.00
C ASP A 296 -8.89 36.40 -5.78
N GLN A 297 -10.13 36.41 -6.28
CA GLN A 297 -10.66 35.31 -7.10
C GLN A 297 -9.90 35.20 -8.44
N ALA A 298 -9.65 36.32 -9.10
CA ALA A 298 -8.85 36.37 -10.32
C ALA A 298 -7.40 35.96 -10.04
N ARG A 299 -6.85 36.34 -8.88
CA ARG A 299 -5.52 35.91 -8.45
C ARG A 299 -5.45 34.40 -8.22
N GLN A 300 -6.47 33.83 -7.58
CA GLN A 300 -6.57 32.38 -7.37
C GLN A 300 -6.63 31.62 -8.69
N ALA A 301 -7.44 32.08 -9.64
CA ALA A 301 -7.55 31.48 -10.97
C ALA A 301 -6.23 31.49 -11.76
N VAL A 302 -5.39 32.52 -11.58
CA VAL A 302 -4.04 32.57 -12.16
C VAL A 302 -3.17 31.44 -11.59
N TRP A 303 -3.23 31.20 -10.29
CA TRP A 303 -2.47 30.13 -9.65
C TRP A 303 -2.98 28.72 -10.00
N ASP A 304 -4.29 28.57 -10.20
CA ASP A 304 -4.86 27.30 -10.69
C ASP A 304 -4.42 27.00 -12.12
N ALA A 305 -4.46 28.02 -12.99
CA ALA A 305 -3.96 27.92 -14.37
C ALA A 305 -2.46 27.63 -14.41
N TYR A 306 -1.66 28.23 -13.51
CA TYR A 306 -0.23 27.96 -13.38
C TYR A 306 0.05 26.49 -13.02
N ILE A 307 -0.65 25.94 -12.02
CA ILE A 307 -0.49 24.52 -11.66
C ILE A 307 -0.88 23.62 -12.84
N ALA A 308 -1.99 23.92 -13.51
CA ALA A 308 -2.41 23.17 -14.68
C ALA A 308 -1.39 23.26 -15.84
N GLU A 309 -0.75 24.41 -16.03
CA GLU A 309 0.28 24.63 -17.04
C GLU A 309 1.54 23.77 -16.76
N ILE A 310 1.95 23.61 -15.49
CA ILE A 310 3.03 22.68 -15.10
C ILE A 310 2.73 21.25 -15.59
N TYR A 311 1.54 20.73 -15.27
CA TYR A 311 1.15 19.38 -15.67
C TYR A 311 1.04 19.26 -17.20
N THR A 312 0.52 20.28 -17.86
CA THR A 312 0.39 20.33 -19.32
C THR A 312 1.76 20.28 -20.01
N ASP A 313 2.74 21.03 -19.50
CA ASP A 313 4.09 21.05 -20.07
C ASP A 313 4.83 19.73 -19.82
N LEU A 314 4.73 19.17 -18.62
CA LEU A 314 5.25 17.83 -18.33
C LEU A 314 4.63 16.77 -19.25
N THR A 315 3.31 16.84 -19.49
CA THR A 315 2.60 15.90 -20.39
C THR A 315 3.19 15.91 -21.79
N LYS A 316 3.49 17.08 -22.36
CA LYS A 316 4.09 17.20 -23.70
C LYS A 316 5.50 16.58 -23.77
N GLN A 317 6.22 16.58 -22.66
CA GLN A 317 7.61 16.11 -22.61
C GLN A 317 7.69 14.59 -22.47
N ILE A 318 6.76 13.95 -21.74
CA ILE A 318 6.77 12.51 -21.43
C ILE A 318 7.13 11.60 -22.62
N PRO A 319 6.51 11.75 -23.82
CA PRO A 319 6.81 10.87 -24.96
C PRO A 319 8.29 10.85 -25.39
N ASN A 320 9.04 11.91 -25.07
CA ASN A 320 10.43 12.11 -25.46
C ASN A 320 11.42 11.89 -24.31
N LEU A 321 10.95 11.53 -23.11
CA LEU A 321 11.82 11.32 -21.96
C LEU A 321 12.54 9.97 -22.04
N MET A 322 13.73 9.90 -21.46
CA MET A 322 14.39 8.63 -21.21
C MET A 322 13.60 7.81 -20.18
N GLY A 323 13.51 6.50 -20.39
CA GLY A 323 12.90 5.59 -19.45
C GLY A 323 13.86 5.19 -18.33
N GLU A 324 13.35 5.03 -17.12
CA GLU A 324 14.04 4.40 -15.99
C GLU A 324 13.34 3.10 -15.58
N GLU A 325 14.08 2.18 -14.96
CA GLU A 325 13.53 0.91 -14.51
C GLU A 325 12.37 1.12 -13.53
N TYR A 326 11.25 0.49 -13.83
CA TYR A 326 10.02 0.60 -13.05
C TYR A 326 9.62 -0.77 -12.49
N SER A 327 9.10 -0.77 -11.26
CA SER A 327 8.59 -1.97 -10.61
C SER A 327 7.43 -1.64 -9.67
N ALA A 328 6.30 -2.33 -9.85
CA ALA A 328 5.15 -2.28 -8.94
C ALA A 328 4.74 -3.69 -8.53
N ILE A 329 4.25 -3.85 -7.29
CA ILE A 329 3.72 -5.13 -6.80
C ILE A 329 2.20 -5.04 -6.71
N LEU A 330 1.50 -5.83 -7.53
CA LEU A 330 0.05 -5.93 -7.53
C LEU A 330 -0.38 -7.19 -6.79
N LYS A 331 -1.29 -7.03 -5.82
CA LYS A 331 -1.94 -8.13 -5.12
C LYS A 331 -3.35 -8.30 -5.66
N VAL A 332 -3.67 -9.50 -6.12
CA VAL A 332 -5.00 -9.87 -6.60
C VAL A 332 -5.73 -10.65 -5.50
N ASN A 333 -6.90 -10.17 -5.11
CA ASN A 333 -7.83 -10.87 -4.24
C ASN A 333 -8.99 -11.43 -5.09
N ALA A 334 -9.04 -12.74 -5.23
CA ALA A 334 -10.06 -13.45 -5.99
C ALA A 334 -10.85 -14.47 -5.14
N THR A 335 -10.86 -14.33 -3.81
CA THR A 335 -11.58 -15.25 -2.89
C THR A 335 -12.97 -14.75 -2.48
N GLY A 336 -13.26 -13.47 -2.70
CA GLY A 336 -14.55 -12.84 -2.43
C GLY A 336 -15.55 -13.01 -3.56
N ASP A 337 -16.56 -12.14 -3.60
CA ASP A 337 -17.60 -12.15 -4.65
C ASP A 337 -17.16 -11.41 -5.92
N LYS A 338 -16.07 -10.65 -5.84
CA LYS A 338 -15.47 -9.94 -6.96
C LYS A 338 -13.95 -10.00 -6.89
N VAL A 339 -13.32 -9.90 -8.06
CA VAL A 339 -11.87 -9.71 -8.16
C VAL A 339 -11.54 -8.28 -7.74
N SER A 340 -10.55 -8.14 -6.86
CA SER A 340 -10.02 -6.84 -6.46
C SER A 340 -8.50 -6.85 -6.54
N ILE A 341 -7.94 -5.79 -7.09
CA ILE A 341 -6.50 -5.60 -7.28
C ILE A 341 -6.09 -4.41 -6.41
N THR A 342 -5.01 -4.59 -5.66
CA THR A 342 -4.42 -3.53 -4.83
C THR A 342 -2.93 -3.43 -5.14
N VAL A 343 -2.42 -2.21 -5.24
CA VAL A 343 -0.98 -1.96 -5.39
C VAL A 343 -0.33 -1.93 -4.01
N ARG A 344 0.85 -2.52 -3.89
CA ARG A 344 1.73 -2.36 -2.73
C ARG A 344 2.78 -1.31 -3.08
N GLY A 345 2.72 -0.16 -2.40
CA GLY A 345 3.53 1.02 -2.73
C GLY A 345 2.76 1.99 -3.63
N SER A 346 3.50 2.87 -4.31
CA SER A 346 2.94 3.83 -5.26
C SER A 346 3.14 3.36 -6.70
N LEU A 347 2.23 3.74 -7.59
CA LEU A 347 2.45 3.61 -9.04
C LEU A 347 3.25 4.79 -9.61
N PHE A 348 3.38 5.87 -8.85
CA PHE A 348 4.11 7.10 -9.18
C PHE A 348 5.19 7.38 -8.13
N ASN A 349 6.46 7.38 -8.53
CA ASN A 349 7.61 7.37 -7.62
C ASN A 349 8.23 8.77 -7.38
N ILE A 350 7.47 9.84 -7.65
CA ILE A 350 7.86 11.22 -7.33
C ILE A 350 6.97 11.70 -6.18
N THR A 351 7.60 12.08 -5.09
CA THR A 351 6.95 12.64 -3.90
C THR A 351 7.06 14.16 -3.88
N THR A 352 6.27 14.83 -3.05
CA THR A 352 6.43 16.28 -2.83
C THR A 352 7.82 16.63 -2.27
N ASP A 353 8.43 15.76 -1.47
CA ASP A 353 9.80 15.94 -0.97
C ASP A 353 10.83 15.96 -2.11
N ASP A 354 10.64 15.10 -3.11
CA ASP A 354 11.49 15.08 -4.30
C ASP A 354 11.39 16.39 -5.09
N ILE A 355 10.19 16.99 -5.15
CA ILE A 355 9.94 18.29 -5.77
C ILE A 355 10.65 19.41 -5.00
N PHE A 356 10.65 19.37 -3.67
CA PHE A 356 11.32 20.38 -2.85
C PHE A 356 12.85 20.26 -2.92
N ALA A 357 13.36 19.03 -3.00
CA ALA A 357 14.80 18.73 -3.10
C ALA A 357 15.35 18.88 -4.52
N ALA A 358 14.49 18.97 -5.54
CA ALA A 358 14.92 19.13 -6.92
C ALA A 358 15.78 20.39 -7.09
N PRO A 359 16.85 20.33 -7.93
CA PRO A 359 17.66 21.50 -8.22
C PRO A 359 16.80 22.66 -8.69
N LYS A 360 16.90 23.79 -8.00
CA LYS A 360 16.24 25.03 -8.39
C LYS A 360 17.18 25.87 -9.25
N TYR A 361 16.59 26.72 -10.07
CA TYR A 361 17.27 27.49 -11.11
C TYR A 361 18.41 28.40 -10.57
N ASP A 362 19.33 28.76 -11.47
CA ASP A 362 20.37 29.77 -11.25
C ASP A 362 19.81 31.19 -11.45
N TYR A 363 20.08 32.09 -10.51
CA TYR A 363 19.65 33.51 -10.50
C TYR A 363 20.02 34.25 -11.80
N SER A 364 21.14 33.89 -12.43
CA SER A 364 21.57 34.51 -13.70
C SER A 364 20.60 34.24 -14.87
N LYS A 365 19.94 33.07 -14.86
CA LYS A 365 18.94 32.65 -15.85
C LYS A 365 17.54 33.18 -15.54
N GLU A 366 17.20 33.34 -14.27
CA GLU A 366 15.92 33.90 -13.82
C GLU A 366 15.67 35.27 -14.45
N LYS A 367 16.69 36.13 -14.46
CA LYS A 367 16.63 37.46 -15.08
C LYS A 367 16.27 37.34 -16.57
N ALA A 368 16.99 36.53 -17.34
CA ALA A 368 16.71 36.34 -18.77
C ALA A 368 15.28 35.79 -19.01
N CYS A 369 14.84 34.85 -18.18
CA CYS A 369 13.49 34.27 -18.24
C CYS A 369 12.40 35.30 -17.91
N ARG A 370 12.60 36.14 -16.89
CA ARG A 370 11.68 37.23 -16.53
C ARG A 370 11.50 38.22 -17.67
N LYS A 371 12.59 38.58 -18.36
CA LYS A 371 12.52 39.42 -19.58
C LYS A 371 11.69 38.75 -20.68
N LYS A 372 11.91 37.46 -20.95
CA LYS A 372 11.13 36.68 -21.93
C LYS A 372 9.65 36.63 -21.53
N ALA A 373 9.33 36.45 -20.24
CA ALA A 373 7.97 36.43 -19.73
C ALA A 373 7.25 37.78 -19.92
N ILE A 374 7.88 38.90 -19.55
CA ILE A 374 7.32 40.26 -19.75
C ILE A 374 7.03 40.52 -21.23
N GLN A 375 7.98 40.14 -22.10
CA GLN A 375 7.83 40.28 -23.54
C GLN A 375 6.66 39.44 -24.07
N ALA A 376 6.58 38.17 -23.67
CA ALA A 376 5.51 37.26 -24.08
C ALA A 376 4.12 37.74 -23.62
N LEU A 377 3.98 38.26 -22.40
CA LEU A 377 2.72 38.79 -21.91
C LEU A 377 2.28 40.08 -22.64
N TYR A 378 3.24 40.93 -23.02
CA TYR A 378 2.95 42.12 -23.82
C TYR A 378 2.54 41.76 -25.26
N GLU A 379 3.24 40.83 -25.88
CA GLU A 379 2.91 40.32 -27.23
C GLU A 379 1.56 39.62 -27.26
N ALA A 380 1.18 38.93 -26.18
CA ALA A 380 -0.15 38.34 -26.00
C ALA A 380 -1.26 39.37 -25.71
N GLY A 381 -0.93 40.66 -25.53
CA GLY A 381 -1.88 41.71 -25.20
C GLY A 381 -2.37 41.71 -23.75
N GLU A 382 -1.75 40.91 -22.87
CA GLU A 382 -2.11 40.83 -21.45
C GLU A 382 -1.54 41.99 -20.62
N LEU A 383 -0.46 42.63 -21.10
CA LEU A 383 0.09 43.85 -20.52
C LEU A 383 -0.21 45.06 -21.39
N THR A 384 -0.67 46.14 -20.77
CA THR A 384 -0.68 47.46 -21.41
C THR A 384 0.75 47.97 -21.60
N ARG A 385 0.94 48.93 -22.51
CA ARG A 385 2.25 49.57 -22.74
C ARG A 385 2.86 50.14 -21.45
N VAL A 386 2.03 50.77 -20.62
CA VAL A 386 2.44 51.34 -19.32
C VAL A 386 2.93 50.26 -18.35
N GLN A 387 2.23 49.13 -18.27
CA GLN A 387 2.64 48.00 -17.43
C GLN A 387 3.92 47.33 -17.97
N TYR A 388 4.04 47.17 -19.28
CA TYR A 388 5.26 46.66 -19.92
C TYR A 388 6.48 47.53 -19.60
N ASP A 389 6.38 48.84 -19.82
CA ASP A 389 7.49 49.77 -19.55
C ASP A 389 7.85 49.78 -18.05
N LYS A 390 6.85 49.69 -17.15
CA LYS A 390 7.07 49.52 -15.70
C LYS A 390 7.89 48.26 -15.39
N TYR A 391 7.41 47.08 -15.79
CA TYR A 391 8.09 45.80 -15.50
C TYR A 391 9.48 45.70 -16.15
N MET A 392 9.66 46.26 -17.36
CA MET A 392 10.97 46.34 -18.02
C MET A 392 11.94 47.31 -17.33
N SER A 393 11.43 48.35 -16.67
CA SER A 393 12.26 49.30 -15.89
C SER A 393 12.71 48.72 -14.54
N GLU A 394 11.82 48.01 -13.85
CA GLU A 394 12.14 47.27 -12.61
C GLU A 394 13.18 46.18 -12.89
N TYR A 395 13.05 45.48 -14.03
CA TYR A 395 14.05 44.55 -14.55
C TYR A 395 15.45 45.16 -14.77
N ARG A 396 15.52 46.44 -15.18
CA ARG A 396 16.80 47.15 -15.46
C ARG A 396 17.48 47.67 -14.19
N ASN A 397 16.71 47.98 -13.15
CA ASN A 397 17.23 48.53 -11.90
C ASN A 397 17.72 47.46 -10.90
N ASP A 398 17.38 46.18 -11.09
CA ASP A 398 18.00 45.02 -10.39
C ASP A 398 19.45 44.75 -10.89
N GLY A 399 20.20 45.80 -11.21
CA GLY A 399 21.55 45.78 -11.81
C GLY A 399 22.65 46.33 -10.92
N GLY A 400 22.34 46.73 -9.68
CA GLY A 400 23.33 47.18 -8.71
C GLY A 400 22.91 46.82 -7.29
N ASN A 401 23.71 45.97 -6.64
CA ASN A 401 23.68 45.73 -5.19
C ASN A 401 22.35 45.28 -4.57
N ASP A 402 21.81 44.13 -4.97
CA ASP A 402 20.77 43.46 -4.19
C ASP A 402 21.07 41.96 -4.05
N THR A 403 22.04 41.63 -3.18
CA THR A 403 22.34 40.25 -2.73
C THR A 403 21.38 39.79 -1.63
N GLY A 404 20.14 40.31 -1.59
CA GLY A 404 19.29 40.17 -0.40
C GLY A 404 17.79 40.22 -0.63
N ARG A 405 17.29 40.07 -1.87
CA ARG A 405 15.85 39.89 -2.07
C ARG A 405 15.48 38.41 -1.96
N PRO A 406 14.63 38.03 -0.99
CA PRO A 406 14.11 36.68 -0.93
C PRO A 406 13.26 36.44 -2.17
N THR A 407 13.37 35.24 -2.73
CA THR A 407 12.39 34.64 -3.62
C THR A 407 10.98 35.01 -3.11
N PRO A 408 10.05 35.51 -3.94
CA PRO A 408 8.69 35.73 -3.49
C PRO A 408 8.05 34.36 -3.23
N THR A 409 8.23 33.84 -2.03
CA THR A 409 7.29 32.90 -1.42
C THR A 409 5.94 33.60 -1.41
N PRO A 410 4.81 32.91 -1.71
CA PRO A 410 3.50 33.54 -1.63
C PRO A 410 3.32 34.04 -0.20
N THR A 411 3.34 35.37 -0.02
CA THR A 411 3.11 35.98 1.27
C THR A 411 1.61 35.89 1.56
N THR A 412 1.23 34.91 2.35
CA THR A 412 0.04 35.06 3.18
C THR A 412 0.30 36.25 4.10
N THR A 413 -0.53 37.26 3.94
CA THR A 413 -0.76 38.39 4.83
C THR A 413 -0.42 38.10 6.28
N ASP A 414 0.49 38.89 6.85
CA ASP A 414 0.35 39.27 8.24
C ASP A 414 0.77 40.75 8.43
N THR A 415 -0.23 41.61 8.28
CA THR A 415 -0.21 42.99 8.74
C THR A 415 -0.52 42.98 10.22
N THR A 416 0.47 43.09 11.11
CA THR A 416 0.50 43.97 12.29
C THR A 416 1.62 43.62 13.29
N SER A 417 2.10 44.67 13.97
CA SER A 417 2.96 44.71 15.17
C SER A 417 4.49 44.68 14.95
N ASN A 418 5.16 45.60 15.65
CA ASN A 418 6.59 45.77 15.75
C ASN A 418 7.25 44.59 16.49
N THR A 419 7.34 43.43 15.84
CA THR A 419 8.26 42.36 16.23
C THR A 419 9.43 42.37 15.26
N THR A 420 10.64 42.23 15.79
CA THR A 420 11.90 42.16 15.04
C THR A 420 11.74 41.16 13.89
N LYS A 421 11.69 41.62 12.64
CA LYS A 421 11.62 40.75 11.46
C LYS A 421 12.82 39.80 11.49
N ARG A 422 12.58 38.53 11.80
CA ARG A 422 13.62 37.49 11.71
C ARG A 422 13.42 36.71 10.42
N ASN A 423 14.39 36.85 9.53
CA ASN A 423 14.52 35.98 8.38
C ASN A 423 14.77 34.55 8.89
N GLY A 424 14.03 33.57 8.34
CA GLY A 424 14.47 32.18 8.43
C GLY A 424 15.84 32.01 7.75
N THR A 425 16.42 30.83 7.89
CA THR A 425 17.56 30.45 7.05
C THR A 425 17.10 30.34 5.58
N GLY A 426 18.05 30.31 4.63
CA GLY A 426 17.70 30.25 3.21
C GLY A 426 16.80 29.05 2.81
N TRP A 427 16.73 28.04 3.67
CA TRP A 427 16.17 26.72 3.37
C TRP A 427 14.87 26.38 4.12
N TYR A 428 14.60 27.01 5.27
CA TYR A 428 13.49 26.63 6.14
C TYR A 428 12.76 27.86 6.72
N PRO A 429 11.42 27.92 6.64
CA PRO A 429 10.67 29.00 7.27
C PRO A 429 10.67 28.84 8.78
N ASN A 430 11.10 29.89 9.49
CA ASN A 430 11.11 29.92 10.95
C ASN A 430 9.69 29.96 11.50
N GLN A 431 9.38 29.09 12.46
CA GLN A 431 8.07 28.98 13.10
C GLN A 431 8.04 29.55 14.52
N ALA A 432 9.17 30.06 15.03
CA ALA A 432 9.21 30.73 16.32
C ALA A 432 8.39 32.03 16.32
N VAL A 433 7.46 32.16 17.27
CA VAL A 433 6.52 33.29 17.38
C VAL A 433 6.99 34.29 18.44
N ASN A 434 6.84 35.60 18.19
CA ASN A 434 7.09 36.67 19.16
C ASN A 434 8.43 36.56 19.92
N VAL A 435 9.52 36.29 19.18
CA VAL A 435 10.83 36.09 19.82
C VAL A 435 11.29 37.38 20.52
N LYS A 436 11.63 37.27 21.80
CA LYS A 436 12.21 38.33 22.64
C LYS A 436 13.63 37.94 23.02
N GLU A 437 14.55 38.90 22.92
CA GLU A 437 15.92 38.75 23.42
C GLU A 437 16.14 39.58 24.66
N GLU A 438 16.79 38.98 25.65
CA GLU A 438 17.17 39.63 26.90
C GLU A 438 18.65 39.35 27.18
N THR A 439 19.36 40.39 27.56
CA THR A 439 20.75 40.30 28.00
C THR A 439 20.75 40.31 29.52
N PRO A 440 21.16 39.23 30.21
CA PRO A 440 21.23 39.23 31.66
C PRO A 440 22.23 40.26 32.16
N ASP A 441 21.85 41.04 33.17
CA ASP A 441 22.71 42.09 33.74
C ASP A 441 24.07 41.56 34.21
N TRP A 442 24.11 40.32 34.72
CA TRP A 442 25.35 39.68 35.17
C TRP A 442 26.29 39.26 34.04
N SER A 443 25.79 39.17 32.80
CA SER A 443 26.59 38.73 31.64
C SER A 443 27.48 39.83 31.07
N ASN A 444 27.29 41.09 31.49
CA ASN A 444 27.96 42.27 30.93
C ASN A 444 27.89 42.34 29.38
N GLY A 445 26.81 41.83 28.78
CA GLY A 445 26.63 41.82 27.32
C GLY A 445 27.23 40.62 26.59
N ASN A 446 27.86 39.67 27.29
CA ASN A 446 28.51 38.52 26.66
C ASN A 446 27.55 37.34 26.41
N LEU A 447 26.30 37.42 26.86
CA LEU A 447 25.31 36.37 26.65
C LEU A 447 23.94 36.99 26.40
N ILE A 448 23.21 36.47 25.42
CA ILE A 448 21.84 36.87 25.12
C ILE A 448 20.96 35.61 25.17
N TYR A 449 19.84 35.70 25.88
CA TYR A 449 18.79 34.68 25.84
C TYR A 449 17.67 35.13 24.90
N GLY A 450 17.32 34.28 23.94
CA GLY A 450 16.12 34.44 23.15
C GLY A 450 15.03 33.49 23.64
N THR A 451 13.80 33.98 23.77
CA THR A 451 12.62 33.18 24.08
C THR A 451 11.51 33.50 23.10
N SER A 452 10.66 32.52 22.79
CA SER A 452 9.52 32.66 21.90
C SER A 452 8.24 32.19 22.59
N ASP A 453 7.12 32.77 22.18
CA ASP A 453 5.80 32.27 22.56
C ASP A 453 5.55 30.92 21.87
N PRO A 454 4.67 30.06 22.42
CA PRO A 454 4.26 28.83 21.77
C PRO A 454 3.63 29.11 20.38
N ASP A 455 4.03 28.34 19.37
CA ASP A 455 3.41 28.37 18.05
C ASP A 455 2.03 27.69 18.04
N LYS A 456 1.42 27.61 16.85
CA LYS A 456 0.12 26.92 16.66
C LYS A 456 0.15 25.43 17.03
N ASN A 457 1.34 24.81 17.12
CA ASN A 457 1.54 23.42 17.50
C ASN A 457 1.95 23.26 18.98
N GLY A 458 1.93 24.35 19.75
CA GLY A 458 2.27 24.39 21.16
C GLY A 458 3.78 24.33 21.44
N ILE A 459 4.63 24.58 20.46
CA ILE A 459 6.09 24.55 20.63
C ILE A 459 6.62 25.95 20.91
N SER A 460 7.34 26.09 22.01
CA SER A 460 8.12 27.27 22.32
C SER A 460 9.61 26.96 22.24
N MET A 461 10.39 27.98 21.90
CA MET A 461 11.84 27.93 21.81
C MET A 461 12.47 28.88 22.83
N LEU A 462 13.51 28.39 23.49
CA LEU A 462 14.53 29.18 24.16
C LEU A 462 15.86 28.91 23.47
N TYR A 463 16.71 29.92 23.33
CA TYR A 463 18.11 29.70 22.97
C TYR A 463 19.00 30.68 23.71
N SER A 464 20.29 30.35 23.80
CA SER A 464 21.31 31.29 24.27
C SER A 464 22.35 31.49 23.19
N LYS A 465 22.79 32.73 23.02
CA LYS A 465 23.83 33.12 22.06
C LYS A 465 24.90 33.99 22.70
N GLU A 466 26.14 33.75 22.33
CA GLU A 466 27.25 34.68 22.54
C GLU A 466 27.34 35.62 21.33
N PRO A 467 27.27 36.96 21.52
CA PRO A 467 27.38 37.91 20.41
C PRO A 467 28.69 37.74 19.62
N GLY A 468 28.60 37.67 18.28
CA GLY A 468 29.75 37.45 17.41
C GLY A 468 30.01 35.98 17.03
N TRP A 469 29.33 35.03 17.68
CA TRP A 469 29.34 33.61 17.30
C TRP A 469 28.03 33.19 16.67
N LEU A 470 26.90 33.48 17.33
CA LEU A 470 25.57 33.11 16.90
C LEU A 470 24.74 34.38 16.68
N ASN A 471 24.19 34.53 15.46
CA ASN A 471 23.28 35.63 15.11
C ASN A 471 21.89 35.36 15.67
N THR A 472 21.29 34.22 15.31
CA THR A 472 19.95 33.81 15.72
C THR A 472 19.76 32.29 15.66
N ALA A 473 18.82 31.76 16.42
CA ALA A 473 18.28 30.42 16.25
C ALA A 473 16.79 30.45 15.88
N GLY A 474 16.29 29.35 15.34
CA GLY A 474 14.90 29.14 14.98
C GLY A 474 14.58 27.65 14.88
N TYR A 475 13.32 27.33 14.61
CA TYR A 475 12.93 25.96 14.29
C TYR A 475 11.86 25.90 13.20
N ASN A 476 11.80 24.77 12.52
CA ASN A 476 10.79 24.45 11.52
C ASN A 476 10.21 23.06 11.81
N ILE A 477 8.89 22.93 11.71
CA ILE A 477 8.20 21.63 11.86
C ILE A 477 7.85 21.10 10.48
N SER A 478 8.26 19.86 10.22
CA SER A 478 7.96 19.07 9.02
C SER A 478 7.57 17.64 9.42
N ASP A 479 7.15 16.83 8.43
CA ASP A 479 6.78 15.42 8.66
C ASP A 479 7.98 14.57 9.16
N ASN A 480 9.20 14.98 8.83
CA ASN A 480 10.43 14.32 9.27
C ASN A 480 10.83 14.67 10.71
N GLY A 481 10.25 15.73 11.28
CA GLY A 481 10.59 16.21 12.60
C GLY A 481 10.70 17.72 12.72
N ILE A 482 11.29 18.14 13.83
CA ILE A 482 11.51 19.54 14.14
C ILE A 482 12.97 19.87 13.85
N THR A 483 13.21 20.65 12.81
CA THR A 483 14.54 21.09 12.41
C THR A 483 14.92 22.34 13.18
N VAL A 484 15.89 22.22 14.07
CA VAL A 484 16.58 23.33 14.71
C VAL A 484 17.49 23.98 13.67
N MET A 485 17.39 25.30 13.58
CA MET A 485 18.17 26.13 12.67
C MET A 485 19.01 27.11 13.48
N VAL A 486 20.30 27.16 13.20
CA VAL A 486 21.26 28.05 13.85
C VAL A 486 21.93 28.87 12.77
N LYS A 487 21.95 30.20 12.91
CA LYS A 487 22.60 31.12 11.97
C LYS A 487 23.74 31.85 12.66
N TYR A 488 24.96 31.67 12.19
CA TYR A 488 26.16 32.25 12.78
C TYR A 488 26.38 33.72 12.38
N ASP A 489 27.05 34.47 13.25
CA ASP A 489 27.64 35.76 12.87
C ASP A 489 29.00 35.55 12.18
N LYS A 490 29.72 34.49 12.57
CA LYS A 490 31.01 34.10 12.02
C LYS A 490 30.82 33.06 10.92
N LYS A 491 31.46 33.29 9.77
CA LYS A 491 31.52 32.31 8.68
C LYS A 491 32.57 31.26 8.97
N PHE A 492 32.22 29.98 8.88
CA PHE A 492 33.17 28.89 9.02
C PHE A 492 33.85 28.56 7.68
N ALA A 493 35.13 28.16 7.76
CA ALA A 493 35.85 27.64 6.62
C ALA A 493 35.52 26.16 6.41
N LYS A 494 35.55 25.72 5.15
CA LYS A 494 35.41 24.31 4.78
C LYS A 494 36.42 23.46 5.54
N GLY A 495 35.96 22.34 6.07
CA GLY A 495 36.79 21.42 6.85
C GLY A 495 36.94 21.78 8.33
N THR A 496 36.29 22.85 8.80
CA THR A 496 36.20 23.11 10.24
C THR A 496 35.41 21.99 10.91
N GLU A 497 35.95 21.41 11.98
CA GLU A 497 35.28 20.38 12.76
C GLU A 497 34.54 21.01 13.94
N LEU A 498 33.25 20.71 14.03
CA LEU A 498 32.34 21.07 15.12
C LEU A 498 31.76 19.79 15.72
N GLU A 499 31.14 19.88 16.89
CA GLU A 499 30.48 18.76 17.56
C GLU A 499 29.09 19.17 18.00
N PHE A 500 28.14 18.24 17.99
CA PHE A 500 26.81 18.50 18.56
C PHE A 500 26.32 17.41 19.50
N ASP A 501 25.52 17.84 20.47
CA ASP A 501 24.83 16.99 21.43
C ASP A 501 23.35 17.32 21.39
N TRP A 502 22.51 16.33 21.73
CA TRP A 502 21.12 16.63 22.03
C TRP A 502 20.47 15.64 22.99
N ASP A 503 19.54 16.18 23.78
CA ASP A 503 18.86 15.51 24.88
C ASP A 503 17.34 15.61 24.71
N ILE A 504 16.61 14.65 25.27
CA ILE A 504 15.16 14.74 25.49
C ILE A 504 14.88 14.53 26.97
N ASN A 505 14.19 15.48 27.60
CA ASN A 505 13.82 15.42 29.02
C ASN A 505 15.03 15.12 29.93
N GLY A 506 16.20 15.68 29.60
CA GLY A 506 17.46 15.46 30.32
C GLY A 506 18.15 14.12 30.03
N SER A 507 17.59 13.27 29.16
CA SER A 507 18.23 12.03 28.71
C SER A 507 18.92 12.24 27.37
N THR A 508 20.25 12.12 27.36
CA THR A 508 21.08 12.28 26.18
C THR A 508 20.79 11.24 25.11
N GLN A 509 20.50 11.72 23.91
CA GLN A 509 20.21 10.89 22.74
C GLN A 509 21.47 10.70 21.90
N GLN A 510 22.24 11.77 21.71
CA GLN A 510 23.56 11.73 21.08
C GLN A 510 24.50 12.72 21.75
N TYR A 511 25.78 12.34 21.84
CA TYR A 511 26.84 13.11 22.48
C TYR A 511 28.09 13.11 21.59
N GLY A 512 28.66 14.29 21.36
CA GLY A 512 29.91 14.52 20.67
C GLY A 512 29.89 14.09 19.21
N VAL A 513 28.76 14.28 18.51
CA VAL A 513 28.66 13.87 17.11
C VAL A 513 29.46 14.85 16.24
N PRO A 514 30.48 14.39 15.51
CA PRO A 514 31.30 15.28 14.70
C PRO A 514 30.53 15.77 13.47
N PHE A 515 30.66 17.05 13.19
CA PHE A 515 30.17 17.72 11.99
C PHE A 515 31.31 18.46 11.32
N VAL A 516 31.57 18.17 10.05
CA VAL A 516 32.59 18.87 9.26
C VAL A 516 31.91 19.86 8.34
N VAL A 517 32.30 21.13 8.44
CA VAL A 517 31.75 22.21 7.61
C VAL A 517 32.01 21.91 6.13
N PRO A 518 30.96 21.78 5.30
CA PRO A 518 31.09 21.24 3.94
C PRO A 518 31.64 22.25 2.92
N GLU A 519 31.45 23.55 3.16
CA GLU A 519 31.79 24.62 2.23
C GLU A 519 32.28 25.88 2.94
N ASP A 520 33.08 26.68 2.24
CA ASP A 520 33.61 27.93 2.76
C ASP A 520 32.51 28.96 2.86
N GLY A 521 32.48 29.68 3.98
CA GLY A 521 31.51 30.73 4.18
C GLY A 521 30.21 30.28 4.83
N ALA A 522 30.08 28.99 5.19
CA ALA A 522 28.91 28.45 5.87
C ALA A 522 28.57 29.27 7.12
N ASP A 523 27.38 29.85 7.11
CA ASP A 523 26.84 30.70 8.17
C ASP A 523 25.59 30.07 8.80
N GLU A 524 25.24 28.84 8.47
CA GLU A 524 24.04 28.15 8.94
C GLU A 524 24.33 26.68 9.31
N PHE A 525 23.58 26.16 10.27
CA PHE A 525 23.57 24.74 10.63
C PHE A 525 22.16 24.27 10.94
N PHE A 526 21.89 23.03 10.53
CA PHE A 526 20.58 22.39 10.63
C PHE A 526 20.70 21.06 11.35
N PHE A 527 19.77 20.82 12.27
CA PHE A 527 19.63 19.54 12.95
C PHE A 527 18.17 19.17 13.13
N THR A 528 17.77 17.99 12.67
CA THR A 528 16.38 17.54 12.72
C THR A 528 16.15 16.57 13.87
N ILE A 529 15.29 16.95 14.81
CA ILE A 529 14.78 16.10 15.87
C ILE A 529 13.62 15.27 15.31
N PRO A 530 13.68 13.93 15.28
CA PRO A 530 12.61 13.10 14.73
C PRO A 530 11.24 13.38 15.36
N ALA A 531 10.19 13.52 14.54
CA ALA A 531 8.83 13.90 14.98
C ALA A 531 8.27 13.01 16.11
N LYS A 532 8.63 11.72 16.08
CA LYS A 532 8.20 10.71 17.06
C LYS A 532 8.74 10.90 18.49
N LEU A 533 9.59 11.90 18.71
CA LEU A 533 10.33 12.04 19.98
C LEU A 533 9.93 13.27 20.81
N LEU A 534 9.22 14.26 20.23
CA LEU A 534 8.74 15.43 20.97
C LEU A 534 7.20 15.41 21.11
N TYR A 535 6.71 14.65 22.10
CA TYR A 535 5.31 14.64 22.53
C TYR A 535 4.99 15.84 23.43
N SER A 536 3.70 16.16 23.63
CA SER A 536 3.29 17.22 24.58
C SER A 536 3.82 16.89 25.98
N GLY A 537 4.39 17.89 26.65
CA GLY A 537 5.11 17.76 27.92
C GLY A 537 6.61 17.47 27.77
N ASN A 538 7.12 17.20 26.57
CA ASN A 538 8.54 16.96 26.35
C ASN A 538 9.32 18.25 26.06
N THR A 539 10.60 18.20 26.41
CA THR A 539 11.60 19.22 26.13
C THR A 539 12.78 18.58 25.42
N ALA A 540 13.16 19.11 24.26
CA ALA A 540 14.40 18.76 23.58
C ALA A 540 15.42 19.88 23.76
N GLU A 541 16.67 19.51 24.02
CA GLU A 541 17.79 20.43 24.15
C GLU A 541 18.86 20.05 23.14
N PHE A 542 19.36 21.04 22.40
CA PHE A 542 20.38 20.90 21.37
C PHE A 542 21.55 21.83 21.71
N ARG A 543 22.78 21.30 21.63
CA ARG A 543 24.01 22.05 21.84
C ARG A 543 24.95 21.83 20.65
N LEU A 544 25.52 22.91 20.16
CA LEU A 544 26.60 22.88 19.18
C LEU A 544 27.86 23.44 19.82
N TRP A 545 28.98 22.77 19.56
CA TRP A 545 30.27 23.00 20.18
C TRP A 545 31.38 23.14 19.14
N GLU A 546 32.44 23.85 19.52
CA GLU A 546 33.74 23.64 18.90
C GLU A 546 34.29 22.25 19.25
N LYS A 547 35.15 21.71 18.37
CA LYS A 547 35.79 20.40 18.55
C LYS A 547 36.35 20.19 19.96
N GLY A 548 36.11 19.00 20.52
CA GLY A 548 36.53 18.61 21.86
C GLY A 548 35.70 19.24 22.99
N HIS A 549 34.45 19.62 22.71
CA HIS A 549 33.55 20.32 23.64
C HIS A 549 34.17 21.56 24.31
N ALA A 550 35.05 22.27 23.59
CA ALA A 550 35.84 23.36 24.17
C ALA A 550 35.02 24.61 24.50
N HIS A 551 33.99 24.90 23.68
CA HIS A 551 33.13 26.08 23.80
C HIS A 551 31.76 25.81 23.18
N VAL A 552 30.68 26.28 23.81
CA VAL A 552 29.30 26.18 23.28
C VAL A 552 29.06 27.33 22.31
N ILE A 553 28.87 27.00 21.04
CA ILE A 553 28.55 27.96 19.98
C ILE A 553 27.05 28.29 20.02
N ALA A 554 26.19 27.29 20.21
CA ALA A 554 24.75 27.45 20.25
C ALA A 554 24.10 26.50 21.26
N TYR A 555 23.14 27.00 22.02
CA TYR A 555 22.23 26.19 22.80
C TYR A 555 20.80 26.54 22.44
N VAL A 556 20.03 25.56 22.03
CA VAL A 556 18.61 25.70 21.66
C VAL A 556 17.79 24.67 22.45
N LYS A 557 16.69 25.13 23.00
CA LYS A 557 15.75 24.35 23.79
C LYS A 557 14.37 24.51 23.18
N LEU A 558 13.74 23.40 22.84
CA LEU A 558 12.37 23.35 22.33
C LEU A 558 11.49 22.64 23.35
N THR A 559 10.43 23.32 23.80
CA THR A 559 9.46 22.77 24.74
C THR A 559 8.11 22.68 24.05
N LYS A 560 7.51 21.48 24.08
CA LYS A 560 6.15 21.28 23.58
C LYS A 560 5.19 21.26 24.77
N THR A 561 4.30 22.25 24.80
CA THR A 561 3.30 22.41 25.87
C THR A 561 2.05 21.56 25.68
#